data_AF-A0A1H9T7Q8-F1
#
_entry.id   AF-A0A1H9T7Q8-F1
#
_cell.length_a   1.000
_cell.length_b   1.000
_cell.length_c   1.000
_cell.angle_alpha   90.00
_cell.angle_beta   90.00
_cell.angle_gamma   90.00
#
_symmetry.space_group_name_H-M   'P 1'
#
loop_
_entity.id
_entity.type
_entity.pdbx_description
1 polymer ?
#
loop_
_entity_poly.entity_id
_entity_poly.type
_entity_poly.pdbx_seq_one_letter_code
_entity_poly.pdbx_strand_id
1 'polypeptide(L)'
;MYLERVVDEVVEKALEYSGGVLLEGVRACGKTETGRRHSKSEVALDSGLPAIDAALAIDPGLILTGDTPRLIDEWQLKPNL
;
A
#
# COMPACT_ATOMS: atom_id res chain seq x y z
N MET A 1 20.61 -2.65 3.42
CA MET A 1 20.06 -2.22 4.72
C MET A 1 19.28 -0.95 4.47
N TYR A 2 18.07 -0.82 5.01
CA TYR A 2 17.28 0.40 4.87
C TYR A 2 17.88 1.51 5.74
N LEU A 3 17.95 2.73 5.21
CA LEU A 3 18.32 3.94 5.96
C LEU A 3 17.05 4.68 6.33
N GLU A 4 16.92 5.02 7.60
CA GLU A 4 15.79 5.76 8.14
C GLU A 4 15.58 7.08 7.38
N ARG A 5 14.34 7.34 7.00
CA ARG A 5 13.92 8.52 6.26
C ARG A 5 13.15 9.45 7.18
N VAL A 6 13.25 10.76 6.93
CA VAL A 6 12.52 11.80 7.68
C VAL A 6 11.00 11.56 7.69
N VAL A 7 10.46 10.90 6.66
CA VAL A 7 9.02 10.60 6.55
C VAL A 7 8.57 9.42 7.43
N ASP A 8 9.49 8.58 7.92
CA ASP A 8 9.13 7.34 8.61
C ASP A 8 8.33 7.61 9.89
N GLU A 9 8.77 8.57 10.71
CA GLU A 9 8.03 8.97 11.92
C GLU A 9 6.62 9.52 11.59
N VAL A 10 6.47 10.19 10.45
CA VAL A 10 5.17 10.72 10.00
C VAL A 10 4.23 9.58 9.62
N VAL A 11 4.74 8.56 8.91
CA VAL A 11 3.96 7.40 8.51
C VAL A 11 3.55 6.56 9.71
N GLU A 12 4.47 6.29 10.63
CA GLU A 12 4.21 5.54 11.86
C GLU A 12 3.09 6.20 12.67
N LYS A 13 3.22 7.51 12.97
CA LYS A 13 2.18 8.25 13.69
C LYS A 13 0.85 8.25 12.96
N ALA A 14 0.85 8.46 11.64
CA ALA A 14 -0.39 8.48 10.85
C ALA A 14 -1.13 7.14 10.92
N LEU A 15 -0.42 6.02 10.93
CA LEU A 15 -0.99 4.68 11.05
C LEU A 15 -1.60 4.38 12.43
N GLU A 16 -1.20 5.10 13.49
CA GLU A 16 -1.76 4.91 14.84
C GLU A 16 -3.22 5.37 14.97
N TYR A 17 -3.62 6.38 14.20
CA TYR A 17 -4.96 6.97 14.28
C TYR A 17 -5.76 6.94 12.99
N SER A 18 -5.11 6.72 11.83
CA SER A 18 -5.79 6.63 10.54
C SER A 18 -6.00 5.17 10.13
N GLY A 19 -7.18 4.86 9.59
CA GLY A 19 -7.47 3.56 8.98
C GLY A 19 -6.69 3.29 7.68
N GLY A 20 -6.01 4.31 7.14
CA GLY A 20 -5.16 4.21 5.95
C GLY A 20 -4.30 5.45 5.74
N VAL A 21 -3.18 5.29 5.04
CA VAL A 21 -2.24 6.37 4.73
C VAL A 21 -1.93 6.37 3.24
N LEU A 22 -2.14 7.51 2.58
CA LEU A 22 -1.79 7.71 1.18
C LEU A 22 -0.37 8.28 1.08
N LEU A 23 0.53 7.54 0.42
CA LEU A 23 1.88 7.99 0.11
C LEU A 23 1.93 8.57 -1.31
N GLU A 24 2.02 9.89 -1.44
CA GLU A 24 2.09 10.60 -2.73
C GLU A 24 3.42 11.33 -2.95
N GLY A 25 3.76 11.54 -4.22
CA GLY A 25 5.01 12.18 -4.63
C GLY A 25 5.47 11.75 -6.02
N VAL A 26 6.54 12.36 -6.51
CA VAL A 26 7.08 12.12 -7.86
C VAL A 26 7.50 10.66 -8.08
N ARG A 27 7.60 10.23 -9.34
CA ARG A 27 8.12 8.90 -9.68
C ARG A 27 9.54 8.74 -9.15
N ALA A 28 9.88 7.54 -8.68
CA ALA A 28 11.20 7.18 -8.18
C ALA A 28 11.71 7.96 -6.95
N CYS A 29 10.84 8.61 -6.17
CA CYS A 29 11.23 9.19 -4.87
C CYS A 29 11.20 8.19 -3.69
N GLY A 30 10.91 6.92 -3.94
CA GLY A 30 10.98 5.85 -2.93
C GLY A 30 9.68 5.57 -2.16
N LYS A 31 8.52 6.03 -2.62
CA LYS A 31 7.21 5.81 -1.97
C LYS A 31 6.92 4.34 -1.67
N THR A 32 7.02 3.49 -2.68
CA THR A 32 6.80 2.03 -2.55
C THR A 32 7.72 1.43 -1.49
N GLU A 33 8.99 1.84 -1.45
CA GLU A 33 9.93 1.34 -0.46
C GLU A 33 9.61 1.85 0.96
N THR A 34 9.15 3.10 1.11
CA THR A 34 8.65 3.61 2.39
C THR A 34 7.39 2.85 2.81
N GLY A 35 6.42 2.66 1.91
CA GLY A 35 5.20 1.90 2.21
C GLY A 35 5.51 0.46 2.63
N ARG A 36 6.43 -0.21 1.92
CA ARG A 36 6.87 -1.57 2.25
C ARG A 36 7.57 -1.64 3.61
N ARG A 37 8.37 -0.63 3.96
CA ARG A 37 9.04 -0.53 5.26
C ARG A 37 8.06 -0.55 6.43
N HIS A 38 6.89 0.07 6.27
CA HIS A 38 5.86 0.23 7.30
C HIS A 38 4.72 -0.79 7.23
N SER A 39 4.78 -1.73 6.29
CA SER A 39 3.73 -2.73 6.07
C SER A 39 4.15 -4.13 6.51
N LYS A 40 3.19 -4.91 6.99
CA LYS A 40 3.35 -6.33 7.33
C LYS A 40 2.95 -7.26 6.18
N SER A 41 2.19 -6.74 5.22
CA SER A 41 1.84 -7.44 3.99
C SER A 41 1.72 -6.46 2.82
N GLU A 42 1.77 -6.96 1.58
CA GLU A 42 1.62 -6.13 0.39
C GLU A 42 0.74 -6.79 -0.67
N VAL A 43 0.16 -5.95 -1.53
CA VAL A 43 -0.50 -6.32 -2.78
C VAL A 43 -0.17 -5.28 -3.85
N ALA A 44 0.25 -5.74 -5.02
CA ALA A 44 0.56 -4.91 -6.17
C ALA A 44 -0.56 -5.07 -7.22
N LEU A 45 -1.33 -4.00 -7.44
CA LEU A 45 -2.51 -4.03 -8.33
C LEU A 45 -2.14 -4.11 -9.83
N ASP A 46 -0.88 -3.83 -10.16
CA ASP A 46 -0.32 -3.93 -11.50
C ASP A 46 0.39 -5.26 -11.77
N SER A 47 0.37 -6.21 -10.83
CA SER A 47 1.12 -7.48 -10.94
C SER A 47 0.64 -8.42 -12.05
N GLY A 48 -0.54 -8.18 -12.62
CA GLY A 48 -1.14 -9.03 -13.66
C GLY A 48 -1.58 -10.41 -13.16
N LEU A 49 -1.64 -10.61 -11.83
CA LEU A 49 -2.11 -11.85 -11.23
C LEU A 49 -3.64 -11.98 -11.41
N PRO A 50 -4.14 -13.05 -12.06
CA PRO A 50 -5.57 -13.23 -12.30
C PRO A 50 -6.42 -13.23 -11.02
N ALA A 51 -5.83 -13.63 -9.89
CA ALA A 51 -6.49 -13.61 -8.59
C ALA A 51 -6.84 -12.20 -8.10
N ILE A 52 -6.02 -11.19 -8.43
CA ILE A 52 -6.28 -9.79 -8.06
C ILE A 52 -7.44 -9.25 -8.91
N ASP A 53 -7.41 -9.49 -10.21
CA ASP A 53 -8.50 -9.07 -11.10
C ASP A 53 -9.82 -9.75 -10.72
N ALA A 54 -9.78 -11.04 -10.39
CA ALA A 54 -10.95 -11.77 -9.90
C ALA A 54 -11.46 -11.20 -8.57
N ALA A 55 -10.58 -10.90 -7.62
CA ALA A 55 -10.95 -10.30 -6.33
C ALA A 55 -11.63 -8.95 -6.53
N LEU A 56 -11.03 -8.06 -7.33
CA LEU A 56 -11.60 -6.75 -7.66
C LEU A 56 -12.96 -6.84 -8.36
N ALA A 57 -13.18 -7.86 -9.19
CA ALA A 57 -14.44 -8.05 -9.90
C ALA A 57 -15.57 -8.60 -9.02
N ILE A 58 -15.25 -9.39 -7.99
CA ILE A 58 -16.22 -10.02 -7.09
C ILE A 58 -16.54 -9.11 -5.91
N ASP A 59 -15.51 -8.71 -5.18
CA ASP A 59 -15.59 -7.83 -4.00
C ASP A 59 -14.22 -7.14 -3.81
N PRO A 60 -14.09 -5.84 -4.16
CA PRO A 60 -12.85 -5.09 -4.00
C PRO A 60 -12.27 -5.12 -2.58
N GLY A 61 -13.12 -5.28 -1.55
CA GLY A 61 -12.69 -5.39 -0.16
C GLY A 61 -11.76 -6.58 0.10
N LEU A 62 -11.80 -7.62 -0.74
CA LEU A 62 -10.90 -8.78 -0.64
C LEU A 62 -9.42 -8.38 -0.78
N ILE A 63 -9.11 -7.30 -1.50
CA ILE A 63 -7.74 -6.77 -1.65
C ILE A 63 -7.16 -6.31 -0.30
N LEU A 64 -8.01 -5.89 0.63
CA LEU A 64 -7.63 -5.47 1.98
C LEU A 64 -7.26 -6.64 2.90
N THR A 65 -7.53 -7.89 2.48
CA THR A 65 -7.24 -9.08 3.29
C THR A 65 -5.74 -9.32 3.39
N GLY A 66 -5.20 -9.31 4.62
CA GLY A 66 -3.80 -9.56 4.93
C GLY A 66 -3.37 -8.94 6.26
N ASP A 67 -2.12 -9.15 6.66
CA ASP A 67 -1.59 -8.58 7.90
C ASP A 67 -1.52 -7.05 7.80
N THR A 68 -1.98 -6.36 8.86
CA THR A 68 -2.02 -4.90 8.96
C THR A 68 -0.75 -4.34 9.63
N PRO A 69 -0.16 -3.24 9.13
CA PRO A 69 -0.57 -2.46 7.95
C PRO A 69 -0.31 -3.18 6.63
N ARG A 70 -1.16 -2.98 5.62
CA ARG A 70 -1.04 -3.61 4.30
C ARG A 70 -0.74 -2.56 3.24
N LEU A 71 0.34 -2.73 2.50
CA LEU A 71 0.65 -1.90 1.34
C LEU A 71 -0.25 -2.28 0.16
N ILE A 72 -0.98 -1.31 -0.36
CA ILE A 72 -1.71 -1.41 -1.63
C ILE A 72 -0.94 -0.58 -2.65
N ASP A 73 -0.06 -1.24 -3.42
CA ASP A 73 0.77 -0.57 -4.40
C ASP A 73 -0.02 -0.33 -5.70
N GLU A 74 0.29 0.79 -6.35
CA GLU A 74 -0.41 1.25 -7.57
C GLU A 74 -1.95 1.35 -7.41
N TRP A 75 -2.43 1.75 -6.21
CA TRP A 75 -3.86 1.88 -5.89
C TRP A 75 -4.64 2.73 -6.89
N GLN A 76 -4.01 3.75 -7.48
CA GLN A 76 -4.64 4.66 -8.44
C GLN A 76 -5.07 3.98 -9.74
N LEU A 77 -4.57 2.77 -10.04
CA LEU A 77 -5.01 1.97 -11.18
C LEU A 77 -6.41 1.38 -10.99
N LYS A 78 -6.91 1.34 -9.75
CA LYS A 78 -8.20 0.77 -9.35
C LYS A 78 -8.87 1.68 -8.30
N PRO A 79 -9.30 2.89 -8.67
CA PRO A 79 -9.77 3.90 -7.71
C PRO A 79 -11.13 3.59 -7.06
N ASN A 80 -11.86 2.59 -7.54
CA ASN A 80 -13.19 2.21 -7.04
C ASN A 80 -13.11 1.15 -5.92
N LEU A 81 -11.98 1.05 -5.23
CA LEU A 81 -11.79 0.21 -4.04
C LEU A 81 -12.73 0.61 -2.90
#